data_AF-A0A8J4BVK4-F1
#
_entry.id   AF-A0A8J4BVK4-F1
#
_cell.length_a   1.000
_cell.length_b   1.000
_cell.length_c   1.000
_cell.angle_alpha   90.00
_cell.angle_beta   90.00
_cell.angle_gamma   90.00
#
_symmetry.space_group_name_H-M   'P 1'
#
loop_
_entity.id
_entity.type
_entity.pdbx_description
1 polymer ?
#
loop_
_entity_poly.entity_id
_entity_poly.type
_entity_poly.pdbx_seq_one_letter_code
_entity_poly.pdbx_strand_id
1 'polypeptide(L)'
;AAAAGHITFSNSSISQNRALKDGGAVYINGVIKSLYVHASNLSDNVAFLGRGGFMSFSDGNQTVMAGGGAAAACHITFFNSNISYNRAKTDGGAVYINGVIKSLSVHGSSLSDNVAMMGRGGFMSISDGNQTVMAGGGAAAAGHITISYSSIHSNSAYTDGGAVYINGVIKSFSVHGSSLYNNVVANGRGGFMSFSVAVLLPRVTSRFLTAASIPTVRIRMGERCT
;
A
#
# COMPACT_ATOMS: atom_id res chain seq x y z
N ALA A 1 17.76 21.66 -9.65
CA ALA A 1 16.57 20.79 -9.49
C ALA A 1 17.05 19.34 -9.45
N ALA A 2 16.90 18.65 -8.32
CA ALA A 2 17.21 17.22 -8.28
C ALA A 2 16.20 16.49 -9.17
N ALA A 3 16.67 15.75 -10.17
CA ALA A 3 15.82 15.00 -11.07
C ALA A 3 15.04 13.96 -10.25
N ALA A 4 13.71 14.05 -10.26
CA ALA A 4 12.89 13.03 -9.62
C ALA A 4 13.06 11.70 -10.37
N GLY A 5 13.53 10.68 -9.65
CA GLY A 5 13.98 9.41 -10.24
C GLY A 5 12.82 8.47 -10.61
N HIS A 6 13.08 7.58 -11.56
CA HIS A 6 12.24 6.43 -11.84
C HIS A 6 12.95 5.19 -11.31
N ILE A 7 12.26 4.36 -10.53
CA ILE A 7 12.82 3.11 -10.01
C ILE A 7 12.08 1.94 -10.68
N THR A 8 12.85 1.02 -11.25
CA THR A 8 12.33 -0.19 -11.89
C THR A 8 13.01 -1.43 -11.36
N PHE A 9 12.21 -2.42 -10.97
CA PHE A 9 12.65 -3.79 -10.73
C PHE A 9 12.06 -4.67 -11.83
N SER A 10 12.93 -5.36 -12.55
CA SER A 10 12.61 -6.05 -13.80
C SER A 10 13.20 -7.44 -13.75
N ASN A 11 12.37 -8.48 -13.86
CA ASN A 11 12.86 -9.86 -13.93
C ASN A 11 13.87 -10.18 -12.80
N SER A 12 13.62 -9.62 -11.62
CA SER A 12 14.57 -9.61 -10.51
C SER A 12 14.09 -10.49 -9.37
N SER A 13 15.04 -11.10 -8.66
CA SER A 13 14.78 -11.70 -7.36
C SER A 13 15.52 -10.90 -6.29
N ILE A 14 14.78 -10.38 -5.32
CA ILE A 14 15.33 -9.66 -4.16
C ILE A 14 14.80 -10.35 -2.93
N SER A 15 15.66 -11.12 -2.27
CA SER A 15 15.25 -11.88 -1.11
C SER A 15 16.27 -11.94 0.01
N GLN A 16 15.76 -12.18 1.22
CA GLN A 16 16.55 -12.42 2.44
C GLN A 16 17.45 -11.24 2.86
N ASN A 17 17.14 -10.03 2.39
CA ASN A 17 17.86 -8.84 2.81
C ASN A 17 17.36 -8.37 4.18
N ARG A 18 18.27 -7.89 5.02
CA ARG A 18 17.98 -7.52 6.39
C ARG A 18 18.61 -6.17 6.71
N ALA A 19 17.77 -5.23 7.13
CA ALA A 19 18.22 -3.94 7.66
C ALA A 19 17.79 -3.79 9.12
N LEU A 20 18.66 -3.15 9.91
CA LEU A 20 18.31 -2.80 11.30
C LEU A 20 17.16 -1.78 11.33
N LYS A 21 17.19 -0.81 10.41
CA LYS A 21 16.18 0.25 10.27
C LYS A 21 15.25 -0.01 9.09
N ASP A 22 15.06 0.98 8.23
CA ASP A 22 14.09 1.00 7.15
C ASP A 22 14.63 0.35 5.88
N GLY A 23 13.74 -0.24 5.08
CA GLY A 23 14.06 -0.76 3.75
C GLY A 23 14.96 -1.99 3.83
N GLY A 24 14.40 -3.12 4.25
CA GLY A 24 15.19 -4.33 4.48
C GLY A 24 16.05 -4.74 3.28
N ALA A 25 15.58 -4.49 2.05
CA ALA A 25 16.40 -4.58 0.84
C ALA A 25 16.74 -3.20 0.24
N VAL A 26 15.77 -2.27 0.21
CA VAL A 26 15.89 -1.01 -0.51
C VAL A 26 15.42 0.14 0.37
N TYR A 27 16.31 1.10 0.62
CA TYR A 27 15.97 2.37 1.26
C TYR A 27 16.18 3.52 0.28
N ILE A 28 15.13 4.32 0.07
CA ILE A 28 15.16 5.49 -0.82
C ILE A 28 14.82 6.72 0.01
N ASN A 29 15.76 7.66 0.06
CA ASN A 29 15.55 8.99 0.62
C ASN A 29 15.68 10.02 -0.50
N GLY A 30 14.57 10.58 -0.93
CA GLY A 30 14.49 11.53 -2.02
C GLY A 30 13.25 11.34 -2.87
N VAL A 31 13.12 12.17 -3.89
CA VAL A 31 11.89 12.26 -4.68
C VAL A 31 11.91 11.27 -5.86
N ILE A 32 10.89 10.40 -5.97
CA ILE A 32 10.68 9.53 -7.14
C ILE A 32 9.36 9.86 -7.84
N LYS A 33 9.35 9.75 -9.18
CA LYS A 33 8.14 9.89 -10.00
C LYS A 33 7.39 8.58 -10.18
N SER A 34 8.11 7.47 -10.22
CA SER A 34 7.48 6.15 -10.37
C SER A 34 8.28 5.03 -9.75
N LEU A 35 7.55 4.04 -9.25
CA LEU A 35 8.04 2.72 -8.88
C LEU A 35 7.35 1.69 -9.79
N TYR A 36 8.13 0.99 -10.59
CA TYR A 36 7.66 -0.09 -11.45
C TYR A 36 8.29 -1.42 -11.03
N VAL A 37 7.49 -2.37 -10.58
CA VAL A 37 7.92 -3.73 -10.27
C VAL A 37 7.27 -4.66 -11.28
N HIS A 38 8.07 -5.30 -12.12
CA HIS A 38 7.56 -6.22 -13.13
C HIS A 38 8.29 -7.56 -13.13
N ALA A 39 7.53 -8.64 -13.31
CA ALA A 39 8.06 -10.00 -13.42
C ALA A 39 9.09 -10.35 -12.34
N SER A 40 8.92 -9.82 -11.12
CA SER A 40 9.93 -9.89 -10.06
C SER A 40 9.41 -10.65 -8.84
N ASN A 41 10.33 -11.27 -8.10
CA ASN A 41 10.06 -11.93 -6.83
C ASN A 41 10.76 -11.19 -5.68
N LEU A 42 9.98 -10.58 -4.80
CA LEU A 42 10.45 -9.75 -3.69
C LEU A 42 10.02 -10.40 -2.38
N SER A 43 10.90 -11.18 -1.77
CA SER A 43 10.50 -12.08 -0.67
C SER A 43 11.45 -12.13 0.51
N ASP A 44 10.93 -12.42 1.70
CA ASP A 44 11.73 -12.65 2.91
C ASP A 44 12.67 -11.50 3.31
N ASN A 45 12.33 -10.26 2.93
CA ASN A 45 13.12 -9.09 3.32
C ASN A 45 12.62 -8.52 4.64
N VAL A 46 13.53 -8.08 5.52
CA VAL A 46 13.23 -7.72 6.90
C VAL A 46 13.80 -6.35 7.29
N ALA A 47 12.93 -5.49 7.81
CA ALA A 47 13.26 -4.25 8.52
C ALA A 47 13.01 -4.44 10.03
N PHE A 48 14.08 -4.70 10.80
CA PHE A 48 13.97 -5.18 12.19
C PHE A 48 13.35 -4.19 13.17
N LEU A 49 13.67 -2.89 13.02
CA LEU A 49 13.14 -1.81 13.84
C LEU A 49 12.39 -0.77 13.01
N GLY A 50 12.45 -0.89 11.68
CA GLY A 50 11.95 0.11 10.75
C GLY A 50 10.68 -0.27 10.01
N ARG A 51 10.55 0.35 8.84
CA ARG A 51 9.44 0.28 7.89
C ARG A 51 9.88 -0.39 6.60
N GLY A 52 8.96 -0.97 5.86
CA GLY A 52 9.26 -1.48 4.52
C GLY A 52 10.22 -2.67 4.55
N GLY A 53 9.72 -3.88 4.83
CA GLY A 53 10.55 -5.08 4.91
C GLY A 53 11.34 -5.32 3.62
N PHE A 54 10.72 -5.11 2.46
CA PHE A 54 11.43 -5.01 1.19
C PHE A 54 11.93 -3.59 0.95
N MET A 55 11.02 -2.61 0.91
CA MET A 55 11.33 -1.25 0.48
C MET A 55 10.73 -0.21 1.41
N SER A 56 11.55 0.78 1.77
CA SER A 56 11.09 2.01 2.39
C SER A 56 11.46 3.21 1.53
N PHE A 57 10.47 4.04 1.25
CA PHE A 57 10.60 5.27 0.50
C PHE A 57 10.17 6.45 1.36
N SER A 58 10.99 7.49 1.38
CA SER A 58 10.64 8.78 1.97
C SER A 58 11.02 9.89 1.01
N ASP A 59 10.05 10.71 0.61
CA ASP A 59 10.26 11.84 -0.30
C ASP A 59 11.12 12.98 0.31
N GLY A 60 11.45 12.87 1.60
CA GLY A 60 12.28 13.82 2.32
C GLY A 60 11.55 15.12 2.66
N ASN A 61 10.25 15.22 2.38
CA ASN A 61 9.48 16.43 2.61
C ASN A 61 9.01 16.48 4.08
N GLN A 62 9.94 16.81 4.99
CA GLN A 62 9.66 16.99 6.42
C GLN A 62 9.18 18.43 6.74
N THR A 63 8.43 19.09 5.86
CA THR A 63 7.94 20.45 6.16
C THR A 63 6.73 20.39 7.10
N VAL A 64 7.02 20.22 8.40
CA VAL A 64 6.05 20.20 9.52
C VAL A 64 5.31 21.55 9.68
N MET A 65 5.76 22.63 9.04
CA MET A 65 5.13 23.94 9.13
C MET A 65 5.05 24.64 7.78
N ALA A 66 3.81 24.86 7.33
CA ALA A 66 3.37 25.83 6.32
C ALA A 66 4.02 25.77 4.91
N GLY A 67 3.22 25.31 3.93
CA GLY A 67 3.31 25.79 2.53
C GLY A 67 4.48 25.30 1.67
N GLY A 68 5.21 24.27 2.07
CA GLY A 68 6.42 23.80 1.38
C GLY A 68 6.19 22.75 0.28
N GLY A 69 6.04 23.22 -0.97
CA GLY A 69 6.73 22.66 -2.15
C GLY A 69 6.41 21.23 -2.61
N ALA A 70 5.58 21.13 -3.65
CA ALA A 70 5.54 20.07 -4.67
C ALA A 70 5.82 18.62 -4.20
N ALA A 71 4.81 17.97 -3.64
CA ALA A 71 4.80 16.51 -3.57
C ALA A 71 4.91 15.94 -5.00
N ALA A 72 6.03 15.29 -5.33
CA ALA A 72 6.09 14.55 -6.58
C ALA A 72 5.15 13.36 -6.45
N ALA A 73 4.01 13.46 -7.14
CA ALA A 73 3.01 12.42 -7.10
C ALA A 73 3.60 11.17 -7.76
N CYS A 74 3.79 10.12 -6.97
CA CYS A 74 4.40 8.88 -7.43
C CYS A 74 3.37 7.96 -8.07
N HIS A 75 3.69 7.38 -9.23
CA HIS A 75 2.94 6.26 -9.81
C HIS A 75 3.58 4.94 -9.37
N ILE A 76 2.81 4.07 -8.74
CA ILE A 76 3.27 2.76 -8.28
C ILE A 76 2.55 1.68 -9.06
N THR A 77 3.31 0.76 -9.64
CA THR A 77 2.76 -0.39 -10.37
C THR A 77 3.49 -1.67 -9.99
N PHE A 78 2.70 -2.69 -9.65
CA PHE A 78 3.13 -4.09 -9.55
C PHE A 78 2.48 -4.87 -10.69
N PHE A 79 3.30 -5.48 -11.53
CA PHE A 79 2.86 -6.19 -12.72
C PHE A 79 3.49 -7.59 -12.76
N ASN A 80 2.67 -8.64 -12.81
CA ASN A 80 3.14 -10.03 -12.88
C ASN A 80 4.24 -10.36 -11.85
N SER A 81 4.10 -9.85 -10.62
CA SER A 81 5.16 -9.97 -9.61
C SER A 81 4.65 -10.70 -8.37
N ASN A 82 5.58 -11.34 -7.66
CA ASN A 82 5.32 -11.95 -6.36
C ASN A 82 5.99 -11.12 -5.27
N ILE A 83 5.21 -10.66 -4.28
CA ILE A 83 5.72 -9.97 -3.10
C ILE A 83 5.23 -10.72 -1.87
N SER A 84 6.14 -11.42 -1.20
CA SER A 84 5.74 -12.33 -0.13
C SER A 84 6.67 -12.41 1.07
N TYR A 85 6.15 -12.70 2.25
CA TYR A 85 6.95 -12.95 3.46
C TYR A 85 7.85 -11.78 3.91
N ASN A 86 7.60 -10.57 3.44
CA ASN A 86 8.36 -9.41 3.88
C ASN A 86 7.85 -8.91 5.23
N ARG A 87 8.75 -8.45 6.10
CA ARG A 87 8.42 -8.07 7.47
C ARG A 87 9.00 -6.72 7.85
N ALA A 88 8.19 -5.88 8.45
CA ALA A 88 8.62 -4.64 9.09
C ALA A 88 8.13 -4.58 10.53
N LYS A 89 8.92 -3.97 11.41
CA LYS A 89 8.52 -3.73 12.80
C LYS A 89 7.30 -2.82 12.88
N THR A 90 7.27 -1.78 12.05
CA THR A 90 6.28 -0.71 12.12
C THR A 90 5.32 -0.80 10.93
N ASP A 91 5.44 0.11 9.97
CA ASP A 91 4.51 0.25 8.85
C ASP A 91 5.05 -0.38 7.56
N GLY A 92 4.14 -0.88 6.72
CA GLY A 92 4.46 -1.39 5.39
C GLY A 92 5.31 -2.66 5.46
N GLY A 93 4.69 -3.80 5.77
CA GLY A 93 5.46 -5.05 5.97
C GLY A 93 6.33 -5.41 4.78
N ALA A 94 5.87 -5.17 3.55
CA ALA A 94 6.73 -5.18 2.36
C ALA A 94 7.18 -3.79 1.94
N VAL A 95 6.24 -2.87 1.73
CA VAL A 95 6.49 -1.56 1.13
C VAL A 95 5.96 -0.46 2.03
N TYR A 96 6.83 0.47 2.41
CA TYR A 96 6.45 1.70 3.07
C TYR A 96 6.74 2.90 2.18
N ILE A 97 5.76 3.79 2.06
CA ILE A 97 5.83 5.02 1.27
C ILE A 97 5.44 6.19 2.17
N ASN A 98 6.40 7.10 2.39
CA ASN A 98 6.16 8.42 2.93
C ASN A 98 6.18 9.44 1.78
N GLY A 99 5.01 9.81 1.28
CA GLY A 99 4.81 10.75 0.20
C GLY A 99 3.44 10.61 -0.48
N VAL A 100 3.18 11.46 -1.48
CA VAL A 100 1.91 11.47 -2.23
C VAL A 100 1.97 10.54 -3.43
N ILE A 101 0.94 9.70 -3.63
CA ILE A 101 0.90 8.73 -4.74
C ILE A 101 -0.25 8.98 -5.72
N LYS A 102 0.03 9.36 -6.96
CA LYS A 102 -1.02 9.64 -7.95
C LYS A 102 -1.87 8.42 -8.28
N SER A 103 -1.24 7.24 -8.36
CA SER A 103 -1.94 5.99 -8.62
C SER A 103 -1.20 4.78 -8.07
N LEU A 104 -1.95 3.78 -7.66
CA LEU A 104 -1.49 2.43 -7.37
C LEU A 104 -2.16 1.45 -8.33
N SER A 105 -1.36 0.70 -9.09
CA SER A 105 -1.83 -0.35 -9.99
C SER A 105 -1.23 -1.69 -9.58
N VAL A 106 -2.07 -2.70 -9.40
CA VAL A 106 -1.65 -4.09 -9.17
C VAL A 106 -2.30 -4.94 -10.25
N HIS A 107 -1.49 -5.62 -11.06
CA HIS A 107 -1.97 -6.45 -12.16
C HIS A 107 -1.22 -7.78 -12.19
N GLY A 108 -1.95 -8.89 -12.33
CA GLY A 108 -1.34 -10.21 -12.50
C GLY A 108 -0.42 -10.65 -11.34
N SER A 109 -0.55 -10.04 -10.16
CA SER A 109 0.45 -10.14 -9.10
C SER A 109 -0.06 -10.92 -7.89
N SER A 110 0.86 -11.54 -7.16
CA SER A 110 0.61 -12.23 -5.89
C SER A 110 1.25 -11.46 -4.75
N LEU A 111 0.44 -10.99 -3.79
CA LEU A 111 0.87 -10.19 -2.65
C LEU A 111 0.45 -10.92 -1.37
N SER A 112 1.36 -11.67 -0.75
CA SER A 112 0.98 -12.58 0.33
C SER A 112 1.89 -12.59 1.55
N ASP A 113 1.34 -12.91 2.72
CA ASP A 113 2.14 -13.23 3.92
C ASP A 113 3.10 -12.11 4.38
N ASN A 114 2.82 -10.87 3.99
CA ASN A 114 3.61 -9.72 4.42
C ASN A 114 3.09 -9.18 5.76
N VAL A 115 4.00 -8.77 6.64
CA VAL A 115 3.68 -8.49 8.05
C VAL A 115 4.20 -7.13 8.51
N ALA A 116 3.29 -6.28 8.96
CA ALA A 116 3.57 -5.06 9.72
C ALA A 116 3.33 -5.34 11.21
N MET A 117 4.39 -5.63 11.97
CA MET A 117 4.27 -6.25 13.31
C MET A 117 3.59 -5.37 14.35
N MET A 118 3.80 -4.06 14.30
CA MET A 118 3.26 -3.09 15.26
C MET A 118 2.61 -1.88 14.59
N GLY A 119 2.53 -1.86 13.26
CA GLY A 119 1.97 -0.76 12.49
C GLY A 119 0.94 -1.23 11.47
N ARG A 120 0.92 -0.52 10.34
CA ARG A 120 -0.16 -0.53 9.35
C ARG A 120 0.31 -1.14 8.04
N GLY A 121 -0.61 -1.69 7.25
CA GLY A 121 -0.31 -2.14 5.90
C GLY A 121 0.62 -3.35 5.87
N GLY A 122 0.09 -4.56 6.05
CA GLY A 122 0.91 -5.78 6.05
C GLY A 122 1.72 -5.94 4.77
N PHE A 123 1.11 -5.69 3.61
CA PHE A 123 1.85 -5.53 2.36
C PHE A 123 2.36 -4.10 2.20
N MET A 124 1.47 -3.10 2.21
CA MET A 124 1.82 -1.73 1.86
C MET A 124 1.20 -0.71 2.81
N SER A 125 2.00 0.25 3.26
CA SER A 125 1.52 1.44 3.97
C SER A 125 1.97 2.70 3.24
N ILE A 126 1.01 3.58 2.99
CA ILE A 126 1.21 4.88 2.36
C ILE A 126 0.77 5.96 3.35
N SER A 127 1.65 6.92 3.59
CA SER A 127 1.40 8.10 4.41
C SER A 127 1.98 9.32 3.72
N ASP A 128 1.30 10.46 3.69
CA ASP A 128 1.90 11.73 3.19
C ASP A 128 2.95 12.31 4.14
N GLY A 129 2.98 11.90 5.41
CA GLY A 129 3.86 12.52 6.41
C GLY A 129 3.45 13.95 6.78
N ASN A 130 2.47 14.52 6.08
CA ASN A 130 1.85 15.81 6.39
C ASN A 130 0.87 15.63 7.55
N GLN A 131 1.37 15.93 8.75
CA GLN A 131 0.57 16.08 9.98
C GLN A 131 -0.42 17.26 9.90
N THR A 132 -0.44 18.04 8.81
CA THR A 132 -1.22 19.29 8.66
C THR A 132 -2.63 19.07 8.10
N VAL A 133 -3.32 18.02 8.55
CA VAL A 133 -4.77 17.85 8.29
C VAL A 133 -5.58 18.99 8.93
N MET A 134 -4.99 19.78 9.84
CA MET A 134 -5.66 20.91 10.50
C MET A 134 -5.53 22.29 9.81
N ALA A 135 -4.77 22.44 8.72
CA ALA A 135 -4.51 23.78 8.15
C ALA A 135 -4.59 23.87 6.61
N GLY A 136 -5.46 23.08 5.97
CA GLY A 136 -5.74 23.21 4.53
C GLY A 136 -4.59 22.80 3.61
N GLY A 137 -3.57 22.12 4.13
CA GLY A 137 -2.50 21.50 3.35
C GLY A 137 -3.01 20.21 2.70
N GLY A 138 -2.78 20.05 1.40
CA GLY A 138 -3.34 18.95 0.60
C GLY A 138 -3.03 17.56 1.17
N ALA A 139 -4.08 16.81 1.46
CA ALA A 139 -4.00 15.40 1.83
C ALA A 139 -3.23 14.59 0.77
N ALA A 140 -2.45 13.59 1.20
CA ALA A 140 -1.96 12.53 0.31
C ALA A 140 -3.15 12.04 -0.49
N ALA A 141 -3.20 12.27 -1.79
CA ALA A 141 -4.21 11.64 -2.61
C ALA A 141 -3.60 10.36 -3.15
N ALA A 142 -4.07 9.19 -2.71
CA ALA A 142 -3.95 7.95 -3.50
C ALA A 142 -4.97 8.02 -4.64
N GLY A 143 -4.67 8.86 -5.64
CA GLY A 143 -5.66 9.34 -6.60
C GLY A 143 -6.49 8.21 -7.22
N HIS A 144 -5.84 7.15 -7.69
CA HIS A 144 -6.52 6.02 -8.32
C HIS A 144 -5.90 4.70 -7.89
N ILE A 145 -6.71 3.77 -7.41
CA ILE A 145 -6.27 2.41 -7.07
C ILE A 145 -6.99 1.42 -7.98
N THR A 146 -6.20 0.60 -8.69
CA THR A 146 -6.69 -0.46 -9.56
C THR A 146 -6.01 -1.77 -9.21
N ILE A 147 -6.80 -2.80 -8.94
CA ILE A 147 -6.32 -4.16 -8.69
C ILE A 147 -7.00 -5.07 -9.70
N SER A 148 -6.20 -5.79 -10.48
CA SER A 148 -6.72 -6.63 -11.57
C SER A 148 -5.97 -7.94 -11.65
N TYR A 149 -6.70 -9.05 -11.86
CA TYR A 149 -6.11 -10.38 -12.05
C TYR A 149 -5.06 -10.75 -10.99
N SER A 150 -5.27 -10.35 -9.74
CA SER A 150 -4.27 -10.45 -8.67
C SER A 150 -4.78 -11.23 -7.46
N SER A 151 -3.87 -11.79 -6.68
CA SER A 151 -4.15 -12.48 -5.43
C SER A 151 -3.52 -11.69 -4.28
N ILE A 152 -4.31 -11.21 -3.32
CA ILE A 152 -3.83 -10.48 -2.14
C ILE A 152 -4.37 -11.17 -0.90
N HIS A 153 -3.50 -11.88 -0.17
CA HIS A 153 -3.95 -12.68 0.95
C HIS A 153 -2.95 -12.88 2.06
N SER A 154 -3.43 -13.29 3.24
CA SER A 154 -2.59 -13.63 4.39
C SER A 154 -1.66 -12.50 4.85
N ASN A 155 -1.90 -11.25 4.41
CA ASN A 155 -1.14 -10.11 4.89
C ASN A 155 -1.69 -9.70 6.26
N SER A 156 -0.81 -9.27 7.16
CA SER A 156 -1.22 -8.88 8.51
C SER A 156 -0.60 -7.57 8.96
N ALA A 157 -1.41 -6.78 9.66
CA ALA A 157 -0.99 -5.55 10.32
C ALA A 157 -1.46 -5.54 11.77
N TYR A 158 -0.77 -4.79 12.63
CA TYR A 158 -1.21 -4.65 14.00
C TYR A 158 -2.35 -3.64 14.13
N THR A 159 -2.29 -2.49 13.45
CA THR A 159 -3.26 -1.41 13.67
C THR A 159 -4.27 -1.26 12.54
N ASP A 160 -3.89 -0.96 11.30
CA ASP A 160 -4.87 -0.74 10.22
C ASP A 160 -4.38 -1.30 8.88
N GLY A 161 -5.32 -1.72 8.04
CA GLY A 161 -5.05 -2.16 6.67
C GLY A 161 -4.23 -3.44 6.63
N GLY A 162 -4.86 -4.59 6.88
CA GLY A 162 -4.14 -5.86 7.00
C GLY A 162 -3.27 -6.18 5.78
N ALA A 163 -3.73 -5.83 4.56
CA ALA A 163 -2.85 -5.75 3.39
C ALA A 163 -2.38 -4.32 3.10
N VAL A 164 -3.31 -3.38 2.94
CA VAL A 164 -3.03 -2.03 2.46
C VAL A 164 -3.55 -0.96 3.42
N TYR A 165 -2.68 -0.05 3.84
CA TYR A 165 -3.08 1.16 4.56
C TYR A 165 -2.74 2.41 3.75
N ILE A 166 -3.68 3.35 3.69
CA ILE A 166 -3.51 4.62 2.99
C ILE A 166 -4.01 5.77 3.88
N ASN A 167 -3.09 6.56 4.42
CA ASN A 167 -3.46 7.85 5.00
C ASN A 167 -3.59 8.87 3.87
N GLY A 168 -4.80 9.06 3.35
CA GLY A 168 -5.00 9.88 2.16
C GLY A 168 -6.35 9.72 1.44
N VAL A 169 -6.60 10.62 0.48
CA VAL A 169 -7.81 10.66 -0.37
C VAL A 169 -7.70 9.70 -1.54
N ILE A 170 -8.67 8.79 -1.66
CA ILE A 170 -8.82 7.90 -2.81
C ILE A 170 -9.89 8.46 -3.76
N LYS A 171 -9.52 8.85 -4.99
CA LYS A 171 -10.50 9.37 -5.97
C LYS A 171 -11.20 8.26 -6.77
N SER A 172 -10.62 7.08 -6.85
CA SER A 172 -11.30 5.90 -7.40
C SER A 172 -10.64 4.62 -6.91
N PHE A 173 -11.46 3.61 -6.66
CA PHE A 173 -11.00 2.26 -6.30
C PHE A 173 -11.71 1.25 -7.20
N SER A 174 -10.93 0.39 -7.87
CA SER A 174 -11.44 -0.66 -8.76
C SER A 174 -10.74 -1.98 -8.50
N VAL A 175 -11.52 -3.05 -8.43
CA VAL A 175 -11.04 -4.44 -8.29
C VAL A 175 -11.74 -5.28 -9.34
N HIS A 176 -10.97 -6.02 -10.14
CA HIS A 176 -11.51 -6.90 -11.17
C HIS A 176 -10.72 -8.20 -11.27
N GLY A 177 -11.40 -9.34 -11.41
CA GLY A 177 -10.75 -10.65 -11.58
C GLY A 177 -9.73 -11.01 -10.48
N SER A 178 -9.90 -10.50 -9.26
CA SER A 178 -8.90 -10.60 -8.19
C SER A 178 -9.47 -11.26 -6.94
N SER A 179 -8.61 -11.92 -6.16
CA SER A 179 -8.95 -12.57 -4.89
C SER A 179 -8.33 -11.83 -3.72
N LEU A 180 -9.15 -11.40 -2.76
CA LEU A 180 -8.75 -10.60 -1.60
C LEU A 180 -9.24 -11.29 -0.32
N TYR A 181 -8.41 -12.12 0.33
CA TYR A 181 -8.87 -12.99 1.43
C TYR A 181 -7.81 -13.17 2.52
N ASN A 182 -8.20 -13.59 3.73
CA ASN A 182 -7.28 -13.86 4.86
C ASN A 182 -6.33 -12.71 5.24
N ASN A 183 -6.64 -11.47 4.86
CA ASN A 183 -5.88 -10.31 5.31
C ASN A 183 -6.45 -9.87 6.67
N VAL A 184 -5.59 -9.74 7.67
CA VAL A 184 -5.98 -9.60 9.07
C VAL A 184 -5.38 -8.38 9.74
N VAL A 185 -6.11 -7.84 10.71
CA VAL A 185 -5.67 -6.74 11.56
C VAL A 185 -5.90 -7.15 13.00
N ALA A 186 -4.91 -6.95 13.87
CA ALA A 186 -5.03 -7.33 15.28
C ALA A 186 -5.81 -6.31 16.12
N ASN A 187 -5.55 -5.02 15.93
CA ASN A 187 -6.01 -3.93 16.79
C ASN A 187 -6.32 -2.65 16.00
N GLY A 188 -7.26 -2.76 15.05
CA GLY A 188 -7.87 -1.62 14.38
C GLY A 188 -8.68 -2.06 13.16
N ARG A 189 -8.58 -1.39 12.02
CA ARG A 189 -9.60 -1.46 10.96
C ARG A 189 -9.07 -1.94 9.61
N GLY A 190 -9.98 -2.53 8.84
CA GLY A 190 -9.76 -2.88 7.43
C GLY A 190 -8.87 -4.10 7.23
N GLY A 191 -9.45 -5.30 7.25
CA GLY A 191 -8.72 -6.56 7.03
C GLY A 191 -7.93 -6.55 5.72
N PHE A 192 -8.58 -6.23 4.60
CA PHE A 192 -7.87 -6.01 3.34
C PHE A 192 -7.26 -4.61 3.26
N MET A 193 -8.08 -3.56 3.33
CA MET A 193 -7.65 -2.18 3.13
C MET A 193 -8.28 -1.26 4.17
N SER A 194 -7.51 -0.28 4.65
CA SER A 194 -7.97 0.82 5.48
C SER A 194 -7.45 2.15 4.94
N PHE A 195 -8.27 3.20 5.01
CA PHE A 195 -7.88 4.53 4.59
C PHE A 195 -8.44 5.60 5.53
N SER A 196 -7.70 6.71 5.69
CA SER A 196 -8.08 7.83 6.56
C SER A 196 -8.25 9.11 5.73
N VAL A 197 -9.45 9.71 5.79
CA VAL A 197 -9.91 11.04 5.30
C VAL A 197 -10.68 11.15 3.96
N ALA A 198 -11.80 11.89 4.05
CA ALA A 198 -12.75 12.46 3.07
C ALA A 198 -12.87 11.81 1.68
N VAL A 199 -13.82 10.89 1.57
CA VAL A 199 -14.35 10.44 0.28
C VAL A 199 -15.20 11.55 -0.34
N LEU A 200 -14.71 12.19 -1.40
CA LEU A 200 -15.58 12.81 -2.42
C LEU A 200 -16.12 11.65 -3.26
N LEU A 201 -17.27 11.10 -2.85
CA LEU A 201 -17.86 9.86 -3.40
C LEU A 201 -17.86 9.83 -4.93
N PRO A 202 -17.09 8.95 -5.58
CA PRO A 202 -17.30 8.60 -6.97
C PRO A 202 -18.26 7.41 -7.03
N ARG A 203 -19.25 7.56 -7.90
CA ARG A 203 -20.25 6.58 -8.32
C ARG A 203 -19.68 5.15 -8.39
N VAL A 204 -20.03 4.30 -7.42
CA VAL A 204 -19.82 2.85 -7.49
C VAL A 204 -20.69 2.33 -8.63
N THR A 205 -20.09 2.07 -9.79
CA THR A 205 -20.76 1.34 -10.88
C THR A 205 -20.38 -0.13 -10.76
N SER A 206 -20.99 -0.83 -9.82
CA SER A 206 -21.07 -2.29 -9.90
C SER A 206 -22.03 -2.63 -11.04
N ARG A 207 -21.51 -2.85 -12.26
CA ARG A 207 -22.28 -3.55 -13.30
C ARG A 207 -22.36 -5.02 -12.89
N PHE A 208 -23.43 -5.36 -12.18
CA PHE A 208 -23.88 -6.74 -12.04
C PHE A 208 -24.26 -7.23 -13.44
N LEU A 209 -23.42 -8.06 -14.05
CA LEU A 209 -23.81 -8.86 -15.21
C LEU A 209 -24.82 -9.90 -14.71
N THR A 210 -26.09 -9.70 -15.07
CA THR A 210 -27.15 -10.68 -14.88
C THR A 210 -26.97 -11.81 -15.88
N ALA A 211 -26.65 -13.02 -15.41
CA ALA A 211 -27.34 -14.26 -15.77
C ALA A 211 -26.64 -15.51 -15.17
N ALA A 212 -27.46 -16.34 -14.53
CA ALA A 212 -27.31 -17.78 -14.30
C ALA A 212 -26.21 -18.29 -13.32
N SER A 213 -26.64 -18.40 -12.05
CA SER A 213 -26.25 -19.40 -11.02
C SER A 213 -24.80 -19.42 -10.51
N ILE A 214 -24.65 -19.59 -9.18
CA ILE A 214 -23.45 -19.83 -8.32
C ILE A 214 -23.39 -18.79 -7.16
N PRO A 215 -23.05 -19.19 -5.91
CA PRO A 215 -23.85 -18.86 -4.74
C PRO A 215 -23.56 -17.48 -4.14
N THR A 216 -24.59 -16.98 -3.45
CA THR A 216 -24.68 -15.71 -2.74
C THR A 216 -23.54 -15.54 -1.72
N VAL A 217 -22.62 -14.61 -1.97
CA VAL A 217 -21.76 -14.05 -0.91
C VAL A 217 -22.60 -13.02 -0.14
N ARG A 218 -23.13 -13.42 1.02
CA ARG A 218 -23.67 -12.48 2.01
C ARG A 218 -22.51 -11.87 2.79
N ILE A 219 -22.21 -10.59 2.56
CA ILE A 219 -21.40 -9.81 3.49
C ILE A 219 -22.30 -9.49 4.70
N ARG A 220 -22.22 -10.29 5.76
CA ARG A 220 -22.71 -9.87 7.09
C ARG A 220 -21.70 -8.86 7.62
N MET A 221 -22.09 -7.60 7.74
CA MET A 221 -21.38 -6.65 8.60
C MET A 221 -21.57 -7.15 10.04
N GLY A 222 -20.48 -7.54 10.68
CA GLY A 222 -20.50 -8.02 12.06
C GLY A 222 -20.99 -6.91 12.99
N GLU A 223 -22.12 -7.15 13.64
CA GLU A 223 -22.53 -6.43 14.83
C GLU A 223 -21.56 -6.76 15.98
N ARG A 224 -21.38 -5.77 16.86
CA ARG A 224 -20.50 -5.78 18.02
C ARG A 224 -20.74 -7.02 18.89
N CYS A 225 -19.68 -7.74 19.25
CA CYS A 225 -19.71 -8.54 20.48
C CYS A 225 -19.50 -7.60 21.67
N THR A 226 -20.48 -7.57 22.56
CA THR A 226 -20.41 -7.05 23.93
C THR A 226 -19.41 -7.83 24.77
#